data_AF-A0AA37JZB0-F1
#
_entry.id   AF-A0AA37JZB0-F1
#
_cell.length_a   1.000
_cell.length_b   1.000
_cell.length_c   1.000
_cell.angle_alpha   90.00
_cell.angle_beta   90.00
_cell.angle_gamma   90.00
#
_symmetry.space_group_name_H-M   'P 1'
#
loop_
_entity.id
_entity.type
_entity.pdbx_description
1 polymer ?
#
loop_
_entity_poly.entity_id
_entity_poly.type
_entity_poly.pdbx_seq_one_letter_code
_entity_poly.pdbx_strand_id
1 'polypeptide(L)' 'MSREKAAYRDNLELIMEMFPNKGVLTINDVVRYTGKNYRTVKKHFPFIDGLGISVATLARILSYDELGRK' A
#
# COMPACT_ATOMS: atom_id res chain seq x y z
N MET A 1 11.69 -20.91 -0.28
CA MET A 1 11.72 -19.51 0.21
C MET A 1 10.76 -18.65 -0.62
N SER A 2 9.54 -18.42 -0.14
CA SER A 2 8.61 -17.46 -0.76
C SER A 2 8.84 -16.09 -0.13
N ARG A 3 9.78 -15.31 -0.71
CA ARG A 3 10.11 -13.94 -0.23
C ARG A 3 8.90 -13.01 -0.20
N GLU A 4 7.86 -13.31 -0.97
CA GLU A 4 6.57 -12.60 -1.00
C GLU A 4 5.96 -12.40 0.38
N LYS A 5 6.10 -13.38 1.30
CA LYS A 5 5.53 -13.28 2.64
C LYS A 5 6.30 -12.37 3.58
N ALA A 6 7.62 -12.24 3.40
CA ALA A 6 8.45 -11.42 4.28
C ALA A 6 8.24 -9.93 3.99
N ALA A 7 8.33 -9.52 2.72
CA ALA A 7 8.08 -8.14 2.31
C ALA A 7 6.64 -7.71 2.60
N TYR A 8 5.66 -8.62 2.48
CA TYR A 8 4.28 -8.32 2.87
C TYR A 8 4.13 -7.96 4.35
N ARG A 9 4.77 -8.73 5.25
CA ARG A 9 4.67 -8.49 6.70
C ARG A 9 5.36 -7.18 7.09
N ASP A 10 6.58 -6.98 6.59
CA ASP A 10 7.35 -5.76 6.84
C ASP A 10 6.58 -4.50 6.39
N ASN A 11 6.05 -4.51 5.16
CA ASN A 11 5.20 -3.43 4.66
C ASN A 11 3.93 -3.24 5.49
N LEU A 12 3.28 -4.32 5.93
CA LEU A 12 2.06 -4.24 6.72
C LEU A 12 2.33 -3.61 8.10
N GLU A 13 3.42 -4.01 8.75
CA GLU A 13 3.86 -3.44 10.02
C GLU A 13 4.19 -1.95 9.85
N LEU A 14 4.96 -1.58 8.82
CA LEU A 14 5.32 -0.18 8.55
C LEU A 14 4.10 0.71 8.28
N ILE A 15 3.12 0.21 7.53
CA ILE A 15 1.87 0.94 7.27
C ILE A 15 1.04 1.05 8.54
N MET A 16 0.98 -0.01 9.38
CA MET A 16 0.29 0.04 10.66
C MET A 16 0.96 1.02 11.65
N GLU A 17 2.28 1.09 11.66
CA GLU A 17 3.02 2.06 12.47
C GLU A 17 2.77 3.51 12.00
N MET A 18 2.73 3.74 10.69
CA MET A 18 2.44 5.08 10.15
C MET A 18 0.96 5.47 10.30
N PHE A 19 0.04 4.50 10.30
CA PHE A 19 -1.40 4.72 10.41
C PHE A 19 -2.04 3.84 11.51
N PRO A 20 -1.76 4.08 12.80
CA PRO A 20 -2.08 3.18 13.92
C PRO A 20 -3.57 3.09 14.30
N ASN A 21 -4.48 3.59 13.46
CA ASN A 21 -5.93 3.47 13.66
C ASN A 21 -6.73 3.46 12.35
N LYS A 22 -6.06 3.33 11.20
CA LYS A 22 -6.73 3.30 9.90
C LYS A 22 -6.57 1.92 9.26
N GLY A 23 -7.61 1.10 9.36
CA GLY A 23 -7.68 -0.15 8.58
C GLY A 23 -7.82 0.10 7.07
N VAL A 24 -8.24 1.31 6.69
CA VAL A 24 -8.44 1.73 5.30
C VAL A 24 -7.80 3.11 5.10
N LEU A 25 -7.02 3.23 4.03
CA LEU A 25 -6.31 4.43 3.63
C LEU A 25 -7.03 5.09 2.46
N THR A 26 -7.12 6.41 2.53
CA THR A 26 -7.62 7.21 1.42
C THR A 26 -6.53 7.39 0.37
N ILE A 27 -6.91 7.84 -0.83
CA ILE A 27 -5.95 8.14 -1.91
C ILE A 27 -4.90 9.16 -1.43
N ASN A 28 -5.28 10.13 -0.60
CA ASN A 28 -4.36 11.12 -0.05
C ASN A 28 -3.34 10.50 0.92
N ASP A 29 -3.79 9.59 1.79
CA ASP A 29 -2.90 8.85 2.69
C ASP A 29 -1.88 8.01 1.89
N VAL A 30 -2.32 7.34 0.82
CA VAL A 30 -1.42 6.55 -0.04
C VAL A 30 -0.46 7.42 -0.84
N VAL A 31 -0.90 8.59 -1.31
CA VAL A 31 -0.01 9.59 -1.94
C VAL A 31 1.05 10.06 -0.95
N ARG A 32 0.66 10.36 0.29
CA ARG A 32 1.58 10.77 1.35
C ARG A 32 2.58 9.67 1.71
N TYR A 33 2.13 8.41 1.75
CA TYR A 33 2.97 7.25 2.03
C TYR A 33 3.96 6.95 0.89
N THR A 34 3.45 6.87 -0.35
CA THR A 34 4.26 6.47 -1.52
C THR A 34 5.06 7.61 -2.12
N GLY A 35 4.75 8.87 -1.79
CA GLY A 35 5.28 10.06 -2.46
C GLY A 35 4.91 10.16 -3.95
N LYS A 36 4.06 9.24 -4.45
CA LYS A 36 3.66 9.18 -5.86
C LYS A 36 2.52 10.17 -6.12
N ASN A 37 2.42 10.63 -7.36
CA ASN A 37 1.43 11.61 -7.76
C ASN A 37 0.00 11.04 -7.65
N TYR A 38 -1.00 11.86 -7.30
CA TYR A 38 -2.39 11.42 -7.10
C TYR A 38 -2.95 10.64 -8.30
N ARG A 39 -2.66 11.10 -9.53
CA ARG A 39 -3.08 10.42 -10.77
C ARG A 39 -2.45 9.04 -10.91
N THR A 40 -1.16 8.92 -10.58
CA THR A 40 -0.44 7.64 -10.59
C THR A 40 -1.02 6.70 -9.56
N VAL A 41 -1.25 7.20 -8.35
CA VAL A 41 -1.82 6.42 -7.26
C VAL A 41 -3.22 5.93 -7.65
N LYS A 42 -4.12 6.81 -8.09
CA LYS A 42 -5.47 6.44 -8.55
C LYS A 42 -5.48 5.42 -9.70
N LYS A 43 -4.48 5.46 -10.59
CA LYS A 43 -4.39 4.56 -11.76
C LYS A 43 -3.77 3.19 -11.43
N HIS A 44 -2.81 3.15 -10.52
CA HIS A 44 -2.04 1.93 -10.22
C HIS A 44 -2.55 1.15 -9.00
N PHE A 45 -3.30 1.79 -8.10
CA PHE A 45 -3.82 1.13 -6.91
C PHE A 45 -5.34 0.92 -7.03
N PRO A 46 -5.87 -0.25 -6.63
CA PRO A 46 -7.28 -0.57 -6.67
C PRO A 46 -8.01 0.09 -5.49
N PHE A 47 -8.31 1.39 -5.64
CA PHE A 47 -9.18 2.08 -4.70
C PHE A 47 -10.64 1.73 -4.96
N ILE A 48 -11.38 1.46 -3.89
CA ILE A 48 -12.83 1.32 -3.94
C ILE A 48 -13.42 2.72 -3.76
N ASP A 49 -14.28 3.13 -4.68
CA ASP A 49 -14.96 4.43 -4.61
C ASP A 49 -15.79 4.52 -3.32
N GLY A 50 -15.61 5.60 -2.56
CA GLY A 50 -16.26 5.80 -1.26
C GLY A 50 -15.66 5.03 -0.06
N LEU A 51 -14.82 4.01 -0.28
CA LEU A 51 -14.19 3.24 0.82
C LEU A 51 -12.68 3.50 0.97
N GLY A 52 -11.92 3.59 -0.13
CA GLY A 52 -10.45 3.67 -0.09
C GLY A 52 -9.78 2.31 -0.32
N ILE A 53 -8.56 2.12 0.20
CA ILE A 53 -7.79 0.87 0.09
C ILE A 53 -7.39 0.34 1.46
N SER A 54 -7.63 -0.95 1.70
CA SER A 54 -7.23 -1.58 2.97
C SER A 54 -5.72 -1.65 3.10
N VAL A 55 -5.19 -1.48 4.31
CA VAL A 55 -3.74 -1.58 4.59
C VAL A 55 -3.13 -2.89 4.11
N ALA A 56 -3.85 -4.01 4.25
CA ALA A 56 -3.43 -5.31 3.73
C ALA A 56 -3.30 -5.33 2.20
N THR A 57 -4.22 -4.70 1.48
CA THR A 57 -4.18 -4.63 0.01
C THR A 57 -3.01 -3.75 -0.44
N LEU A 58 -2.77 -2.63 0.24
CA LEU A 58 -1.63 -1.76 -0.03
C LEU A 58 -0.29 -2.49 0.19
N ALA A 59 -0.12 -3.15 1.34
CA ALA A 59 1.07 -3.94 1.66
C ALA A 59 1.34 -5.04 0.61
N ARG A 60 0.28 -5.68 0.12
CA ARG A 60 0.39 -6.70 -0.91
C ARG A 60 0.88 -6.13 -2.24
N ILE A 61 0.36 -4.99 -2.65
CA ILE A 61 0.77 -4.33 -3.91
C ILE A 61 2.23 -3.87 -3.83
N LEU A 62 2.64 -3.30 -2.69
CA LEU A 62 4.02 -2.87 -2.48
C LEU A 62 4.99 -4.05 -2.56
N SER A 63 4.66 -5.18 -1.93
CA SER A 63 5.45 -6.42 -2.03
C SER A 63 5.66 -6.89 -3.48
N TYR A 64 4.66 -6.72 -4.36
CA TYR A 64 4.80 -7.04 -5.79
C TYR A 64 5.56 -5.96 -6.59
N ASP A 65 5.41 -4.67 -6.28
CA ASP A 65 6.14 -3.56 -6.93
C ASP A 65 7.65 -3.67 -6.67
N GLU A 66 8.03 -4.07 -5.44
CA GLU A 66 9.42 -4.27 -5.03
C GLU A 66 10.11 -5.44 -5.74
N LEU A 67 9.34 -6.45 -6.16
CA LEU A 67 9.84 -7.58 -6.96
C LEU A 67 10.03 -7.23 -8.45
N GLY A 68 9.36 -6.17 -8.94
CA GLY A 68 9.43 -5.72 -10.33
C GLY A 68 10.56 -4.70 -10.62
N ARG A 69 11.20 -4.14 -9.60
CA ARG A 69 12.37 -3.25 -9.73
C ARG A 69 13.70 -4.02 -9.78
N LYS A 70 13.83 -4.93 -10.73
CA LYS A 70 15.09 -5.63 -11.00
C LYS A 70 15.68 -5.24 -12.35
#